data_AF-A0A847IP16-F1
#
_entry.id   AF-A0A847IP16-F1
#
_cell.length_a   1.000
_cell.length_b   1.000
_cell.length_c   1.000
_cell.angle_alpha   90.00
_cell.angle_beta   90.00
_cell.angle_gamma   90.00
#
_symmetry.space_group_name_H-M   'P 1'
#
loop_
_entity.id
_entity.type
_entity.pdbx_description
1 polymer ?
#
loop_
_entity_poly.entity_id
_entity_poly.type
_entity_poly.pdbx_seq_one_letter_code
_entity_poly.pdbx_strand_id
1 'polypeptide(L)'
;MKETKKPWWKKILTEDWITVIAATIILLLAVIVPAIMPVMPKTLGTGKEWLDAGYMFIFLLLVVYLTSLILNKPLKGIFLSFLAIYLLALLSNVIASIPAVKSTGLESVFFAVILGLIISNVFKVPKWMKPAIQSEFYIKIGIITLGSTILFGEVMKAGAYGLAQALVVVLVVWNFAFWVARKMRVDDEMATMLASGVSICGVSAAIATCGVIKGDNKKLSTVISLVLVIAIPMMYLLPWLSNLIGLNPQVAGAWLGGTIDTTGAVAAAGTMLGEEAAKTAIIVKSSQNVLMGIAAFLIALYWTYRGKEGQEK
;
A
#
# COMPACT_ATOMS: atom_id res chain seq x y z
N MET A 1 47.10 -11.74 -4.47
CA MET A 1 45.81 -12.46 -4.40
C MET A 1 44.87 -11.82 -5.41
N LYS A 2 44.47 -12.54 -6.47
CA LYS A 2 43.54 -12.04 -7.48
C LYS A 2 42.11 -12.11 -6.92
N GLU A 3 41.47 -10.97 -6.69
CA GLU A 3 40.03 -10.90 -6.51
C GLU A 3 39.35 -11.47 -7.75
N THR A 4 38.77 -12.65 -7.63
CA THR A 4 37.91 -13.22 -8.67
C THR A 4 36.63 -12.39 -8.72
N LYS A 5 36.51 -11.51 -9.72
CA LYS A 5 35.27 -10.79 -10.04
C LYS A 5 34.13 -11.81 -10.13
N LYS A 6 33.21 -11.81 -9.16
CA LYS A 6 32.00 -12.65 -9.20
C LYS A 6 31.29 -12.43 -10.54
N PRO A 7 30.84 -13.49 -11.24
CA PRO A 7 30.19 -13.37 -12.55
C PRO A 7 28.96 -12.47 -12.46
N TRP A 8 28.75 -11.62 -13.49
CA TRP A 8 27.69 -10.59 -13.54
C TRP A 8 26.29 -11.13 -13.22
N TRP A 9 25.98 -12.36 -13.64
CA TRP A 9 24.72 -13.06 -13.34
C TRP A 9 24.45 -13.27 -11.84
N LYS A 10 25.49 -13.44 -11.01
CA LYS A 10 25.33 -13.53 -9.54
C LYS A 10 24.93 -12.19 -8.90
N LYS A 11 25.12 -11.05 -9.58
CA LYS A 11 24.59 -9.75 -9.13
C LYS A 11 23.10 -9.59 -9.44
N ILE A 12 22.57 -10.29 -10.44
CA ILE A 12 21.14 -10.31 -10.80
C ILE A 12 20.36 -11.28 -9.90
N LEU A 13 21.02 -12.27 -9.30
CA LEU A 13 20.43 -13.23 -8.37
C LEU A 13 20.25 -12.71 -6.92
N THR A 14 20.29 -11.39 -6.71
CA THR A 14 19.92 -10.81 -5.41
C THR A 14 18.40 -10.80 -5.24
N GLU A 15 17.94 -10.85 -4.00
CA GLU A 15 16.51 -10.79 -3.65
C GLU A 15 15.79 -9.58 -4.28
N ASP A 16 16.44 -8.41 -4.34
CA ASP A 16 15.89 -7.20 -4.96
C ASP A 16 15.56 -7.41 -6.44
N TRP A 17 16.54 -7.83 -7.25
CA TRP A 17 16.33 -8.09 -8.68
C TRP A 17 15.33 -9.22 -8.94
N ILE A 18 15.28 -10.25 -8.09
CA ILE A 18 14.30 -11.33 -8.23
C ILE A 18 12.88 -10.82 -7.95
N THR A 19 12.68 -9.94 -6.96
CA THR A 19 11.37 -9.30 -6.75
C THR A 19 10.96 -8.41 -7.92
N VAL A 20 11.91 -7.69 -8.53
CA VAL A 20 11.66 -6.89 -9.74
C VAL A 20 11.22 -7.79 -10.89
N ILE A 21 11.97 -8.86 -11.18
CA ILE A 21 11.65 -9.81 -12.25
C ILE A 21 10.29 -10.45 -12.02
N ALA A 22 10.00 -10.91 -10.79
CA ALA A 22 8.71 -11.51 -10.46
C ALA A 22 7.56 -10.53 -10.67
N ALA A 23 7.69 -9.28 -10.21
CA ALA A 23 6.68 -8.25 -10.44
C ALA A 23 6.51 -7.92 -11.93
N THR A 24 7.60 -7.79 -12.69
CA THR A 24 7.53 -7.57 -14.15
C THR A 24 6.83 -8.72 -14.87
N ILE A 25 7.09 -9.97 -14.50
CA ILE A 25 6.39 -11.14 -15.07
C ILE A 25 4.89 -11.07 -14.75
N ILE A 26 4.51 -10.75 -13.51
CA ILE A 26 3.11 -10.59 -13.12
C ILE A 26 2.43 -9.52 -13.99
N LEU A 27 3.11 -8.40 -14.23
CA LEU A 27 2.59 -7.30 -15.06
C LEU A 27 2.49 -7.65 -16.53
N LEU A 28 3.49 -8.33 -17.10
CA LEU A 28 3.43 -8.82 -18.47
C LEU A 28 2.30 -9.82 -18.66
N LEU A 29 2.11 -10.75 -17.72
CA LEU A 29 0.98 -11.68 -17.74
C LEU A 29 -0.36 -10.92 -17.67
N ALA A 30 -0.44 -9.87 -16.85
CA ALA A 30 -1.65 -9.05 -16.74
C ALA A 30 -2.02 -8.33 -18.05
N VAL A 31 -1.02 -7.89 -18.81
CA VAL A 31 -1.23 -7.18 -20.07
C VAL A 31 -1.50 -8.15 -21.23
N ILE A 32 -0.76 -9.26 -21.30
CA ILE A 32 -0.81 -10.21 -22.42
C ILE A 32 -2.03 -11.13 -22.30
N VAL A 33 -2.33 -11.61 -21.08
CA VAL A 33 -3.43 -12.55 -20.84
C VAL A 33 -4.24 -12.15 -19.60
N PRO A 34 -5.01 -11.04 -19.67
CA PRO A 34 -5.80 -10.55 -18.54
C PRO A 34 -6.82 -11.58 -18.02
N ALA A 35 -7.28 -12.50 -18.87
CA ALA A 35 -8.20 -13.58 -18.49
C ALA A 35 -7.61 -14.61 -17.51
N ILE A 36 -6.27 -14.73 -17.45
CA ILE A 36 -5.54 -15.61 -16.54
C ILE A 36 -5.23 -14.89 -15.22
N MET A 37 -5.44 -13.57 -15.12
CA MET A 37 -5.15 -12.88 -13.88
C MET A 37 -6.17 -13.23 -12.81
N PRO A 38 -5.73 -13.80 -11.68
CA PRO A 38 -6.64 -14.16 -10.62
C PRO A 38 -7.17 -12.89 -9.93
N VAL A 39 -8.43 -12.92 -9.49
CA VAL A 39 -9.07 -11.82 -8.78
C VAL A 39 -9.41 -12.27 -7.38
N MET A 40 -9.05 -11.47 -6.38
CA MET A 40 -9.43 -11.76 -5.00
C MET A 40 -10.96 -11.66 -4.85
N PRO A 41 -11.65 -12.74 -4.47
CA PRO A 41 -13.09 -12.70 -4.35
C PRO A 41 -13.51 -11.82 -3.17
N LYS A 42 -14.55 -11.03 -3.37
CA LYS A 42 -15.11 -10.13 -2.35
C LYS A 42 -15.98 -10.89 -1.35
N THR A 43 -16.68 -11.91 -1.81
CA THR A 43 -17.56 -12.77 -1.02
C THR A 43 -17.14 -14.24 -1.18
N LEU A 44 -17.65 -15.12 -0.31
CA LEU A 44 -17.43 -16.57 -0.39
C LEU A 44 -18.77 -17.33 -0.42
N GLY A 45 -19.78 -16.73 -1.04
CA GLY A 45 -21.14 -17.25 -1.12
C GLY A 45 -21.38 -18.19 -2.30
N THR A 46 -20.59 -18.07 -3.37
CA THR A 46 -20.77 -18.89 -4.58
C THR A 46 -19.60 -19.86 -4.81
N GLY A 47 -19.87 -21.00 -5.46
CA GLY A 47 -18.82 -21.96 -5.82
C GLY A 47 -17.73 -21.35 -6.71
N LYS A 48 -18.10 -20.38 -7.56
CA LYS A 48 -17.16 -19.62 -8.39
C LYS A 48 -16.20 -18.77 -7.55
N GLU A 49 -16.70 -18.09 -6.52
CA GLU A 49 -15.85 -17.30 -5.62
C GLU A 49 -14.83 -18.16 -4.86
N TRP A 50 -15.20 -19.37 -4.47
CA TRP A 50 -14.26 -20.33 -3.89
C TRP A 50 -13.20 -20.81 -4.89
N LEU A 51 -13.59 -21.00 -6.16
CA LEU A 51 -12.63 -21.31 -7.23
C LEU A 51 -11.67 -20.15 -7.48
N ASP A 52 -12.17 -18.91 -7.51
CA ASP A 52 -11.34 -17.70 -7.67
C ASP A 52 -10.36 -17.56 -6.49
N ALA A 53 -10.80 -17.83 -5.25
CA ALA A 53 -9.92 -17.88 -4.08
C ALA A 53 -8.84 -18.97 -4.22
N GLY A 54 -9.21 -20.17 -4.68
CA GLY A 54 -8.26 -21.25 -4.90
C GLY A 54 -7.24 -20.91 -5.99
N TYR A 55 -7.69 -20.27 -7.06
CA TYR A 55 -6.85 -19.85 -8.17
C TYR A 55 -5.86 -18.74 -7.77
N MET A 56 -6.31 -17.72 -7.03
CA MET A 56 -5.45 -16.71 -6.40
C MET A 56 -4.39 -17.34 -5.51
N PHE A 57 -4.80 -18.29 -4.67
CA PHE A 57 -3.87 -18.98 -3.76
C PHE A 57 -2.78 -19.72 -4.53
N ILE A 58 -3.16 -20.51 -5.54
CA ILE A 58 -2.22 -21.29 -6.35
C ILE A 58 -1.26 -20.34 -7.10
N PHE A 59 -1.79 -19.28 -7.70
CA PHE A 59 -0.98 -18.29 -8.42
C PHE A 59 0.08 -17.65 -7.52
N LEU A 60 -0.32 -17.12 -6.36
CA LEU A 60 0.62 -16.49 -5.43
C LEU A 60 1.60 -17.49 -4.81
N LEU A 61 1.13 -18.71 -4.49
CA LEU A 61 1.97 -19.78 -3.99
C LEU A 61 3.04 -20.16 -5.03
N LEU A 62 2.68 -20.26 -6.32
CA LEU A 62 3.63 -20.51 -7.41
C LEU A 62 4.67 -19.41 -7.50
N VAL A 63 4.27 -18.14 -7.43
CA VAL A 63 5.21 -17.01 -7.42
C VAL A 63 6.19 -17.14 -6.25
N VAL A 64 5.70 -17.36 -5.02
CA VAL A 64 6.54 -17.52 -3.83
C VAL A 64 7.48 -18.73 -3.93
N TYR A 65 6.99 -19.85 -4.48
CA TYR A 65 7.77 -21.07 -4.61
C TYR A 65 8.88 -20.93 -5.65
N LEU A 66 8.56 -20.34 -6.81
CA LEU A 66 9.53 -20.08 -7.88
C LEU A 66 10.61 -19.10 -7.43
N THR A 67 10.24 -17.99 -6.77
CA THR A 67 11.22 -17.04 -6.26
C THR A 67 12.09 -17.65 -5.17
N SER A 68 11.50 -18.47 -4.28
CA SER A 68 12.24 -19.17 -3.21
C SER A 68 13.21 -20.20 -3.78
N LEU A 69 12.83 -20.92 -4.83
CA LEU A 69 13.69 -21.84 -5.58
C LEU A 69 14.91 -21.11 -6.18
N ILE A 70 14.67 -20.00 -6.88
CA ILE A 70 15.73 -19.20 -7.50
C ILE A 70 16.69 -18.62 -6.44
N LEU A 71 16.16 -18.26 -5.28
CA LEU A 71 16.93 -17.74 -4.14
C LEU A 71 17.62 -18.83 -3.30
N ASN A 72 17.46 -20.11 -3.62
CA ASN A 72 17.93 -21.25 -2.80
C ASN A 72 17.44 -21.18 -1.33
N LYS A 73 16.25 -20.64 -1.09
CA LYS A 73 15.63 -20.61 0.24
C LYS A 73 14.96 -21.97 0.53
N PRO A 74 14.97 -22.45 1.79
CA PRO A 74 14.33 -23.71 2.14
C PRO A 74 12.82 -23.66 1.89
N LEU A 75 12.31 -24.61 1.11
CA LEU A 75 10.90 -24.67 0.73
C LEU A 75 10.03 -25.35 1.81
N LYS A 76 10.67 -26.04 2.75
CA LYS A 76 9.97 -26.75 3.83
C LYS A 76 9.18 -25.76 4.69
N GLY A 77 7.87 -25.98 4.77
CA GLY A 77 6.96 -25.17 5.57
C GLY A 77 6.39 -23.93 4.87
N ILE A 78 6.84 -23.57 3.66
CA ILE A 78 6.27 -22.42 2.92
C ILE A 78 4.79 -22.63 2.66
N PHE A 79 4.38 -23.83 2.22
CA PHE A 79 2.97 -24.11 1.92
C PHE A 79 2.04 -23.83 3.11
N LEU A 80 2.32 -24.44 4.26
CA LEU A 80 1.48 -24.30 5.46
C LEU A 80 1.50 -22.87 6.00
N SER A 81 2.69 -22.25 6.01
CA SER A 81 2.88 -20.87 6.41
C SER A 81 2.11 -19.89 5.52
N PHE A 82 2.19 -20.08 4.19
CA PHE A 82 1.53 -19.23 3.20
C PHE A 82 0.02 -19.43 3.22
N LEU A 83 -0.45 -20.67 3.37
CA LEU A 83 -1.87 -20.97 3.54
C LEU A 83 -2.46 -20.20 4.72
N ALA A 84 -1.79 -20.18 5.86
CA ALA A 84 -2.29 -19.46 7.03
C ALA A 84 -2.35 -17.94 6.80
N ILE A 85 -1.31 -17.34 6.21
CA ILE A 85 -1.29 -15.89 5.89
C ILE A 85 -2.37 -15.56 4.84
N TYR A 86 -2.52 -16.40 3.82
CA TYR A 86 -3.53 -16.23 2.77
C TYR A 86 -4.94 -16.31 3.34
N LEU A 87 -5.22 -17.26 4.23
CA LEU A 87 -6.53 -17.37 4.89
C LEU A 87 -6.82 -16.15 5.76
N LEU A 88 -5.83 -15.60 6.46
CA LEU A 88 -6.00 -14.35 7.21
C LEU A 88 -6.29 -13.16 6.29
N ALA A 89 -5.59 -13.06 5.16
CA ALA A 89 -5.83 -12.02 4.17
C ALA A 89 -7.21 -12.15 3.52
N LEU A 90 -7.62 -13.37 3.16
CA LEU A 90 -8.93 -13.68 2.61
C LEU A 90 -10.04 -13.34 3.60
N LEU A 91 -9.89 -13.74 4.86
CA LEU A 91 -10.83 -13.43 5.94
C LEU A 91 -10.94 -11.92 6.14
N SER A 92 -9.83 -11.18 6.13
CA SER A 92 -9.81 -9.72 6.21
C SER A 92 -10.57 -9.08 5.03
N ASN A 93 -10.41 -9.62 3.81
CA ASN A 93 -11.09 -9.13 2.62
C ASN A 93 -12.60 -9.42 2.63
N VAL A 94 -13.00 -10.60 3.11
CA VAL A 94 -14.41 -10.98 3.26
C VAL A 94 -15.10 -10.10 4.30
N ILE A 95 -14.47 -9.86 5.45
CA ILE A 95 -15.01 -8.95 6.48
C ILE A 95 -15.18 -7.54 5.93
N ALA A 96 -14.17 -7.00 5.24
CA ALA A 96 -14.23 -5.67 4.64
C ALA A 96 -15.31 -5.55 3.53
N SER A 97 -15.67 -6.68 2.91
CA SER A 97 -16.66 -6.71 1.83
C SER A 97 -18.10 -6.85 2.34
N ILE A 98 -18.32 -7.08 3.63
CA ILE A 98 -19.66 -7.08 4.24
C ILE A 98 -20.29 -5.69 4.03
N PRO A 99 -21.54 -5.58 3.53
CA PRO A 99 -22.15 -4.28 3.23
C PRO A 99 -22.12 -3.28 4.39
N ALA A 100 -22.37 -3.74 5.62
CA ALA A 100 -22.35 -2.93 6.83
C ALA A 100 -20.94 -2.41 7.20
N VAL A 101 -19.89 -3.14 6.82
CA VAL A 101 -18.50 -2.74 7.06
C VAL A 101 -18.02 -1.84 5.92
N LYS A 102 -18.36 -2.20 4.68
CA LYS A 102 -18.00 -1.41 3.49
C LYS A 102 -18.56 0.00 3.55
N SER A 103 -19.76 0.20 4.10
CA SER A 103 -20.36 1.53 4.29
C SER A 103 -19.60 2.42 5.29
N THR A 104 -18.81 1.83 6.19
CA THR A 104 -17.96 2.57 7.14
C THR A 104 -16.62 3.00 6.54
N GLY A 105 -16.32 2.65 5.28
CA GLY A 105 -15.05 2.97 4.64
C GLY A 105 -13.86 2.14 5.13
N LEU A 106 -14.08 1.12 5.94
CA LEU A 106 -13.05 0.21 6.46
C LEU A 106 -12.55 -0.74 5.37
N GLU A 107 -11.26 -0.65 5.04
CA GLU A 107 -10.61 -1.47 4.02
C GLU A 107 -10.06 -2.79 4.60
N SER A 108 -9.78 -3.76 3.73
CA SER A 108 -9.25 -5.09 4.13
C SER A 108 -7.93 -4.99 4.89
N VAL A 109 -7.11 -3.98 4.62
CA VAL A 109 -5.83 -3.75 5.33
C VAL A 109 -6.06 -3.44 6.81
N PHE A 110 -7.14 -2.74 7.18
CA PHE A 110 -7.48 -2.48 8.58
C PHE A 110 -7.70 -3.77 9.36
N PHE A 111 -8.52 -4.67 8.81
CA PHE A 111 -8.79 -5.96 9.43
C PHE A 111 -7.55 -6.84 9.46
N ALA A 112 -6.72 -6.81 8.41
CA ALA A 112 -5.47 -7.57 8.38
C ALA A 112 -4.50 -7.13 9.50
N VAL A 113 -4.38 -5.82 9.73
CA VAL A 113 -3.55 -5.27 10.82
C VAL A 113 -4.12 -5.65 12.18
N ILE A 114 -5.43 -5.48 12.41
CA ILE A 114 -6.08 -5.83 13.69
C ILE A 114 -5.93 -7.31 14.00
N LEU A 115 -6.24 -8.19 13.05
CA LEU A 115 -6.13 -9.63 13.22
C LEU A 115 -4.68 -10.02 13.49
N GLY A 116 -3.73 -9.44 12.75
CA GLY A 116 -2.30 -9.63 12.97
C GLY A 116 -1.85 -9.21 14.39
N LEU A 117 -2.33 -8.06 14.87
CA LEU A 117 -2.04 -7.57 16.23
C LEU A 117 -2.64 -8.47 17.30
N ILE A 118 -3.89 -8.93 17.13
CA ILE A 118 -4.54 -9.86 18.06
C ILE A 118 -3.75 -11.17 18.12
N ILE A 119 -3.40 -11.76 16.98
CA ILE A 119 -2.63 -13.02 16.93
C ILE A 119 -1.25 -12.83 17.58
N SER A 120 -0.57 -11.73 17.26
CA SER A 120 0.78 -11.45 17.78
C SER A 120 0.78 -11.24 19.29
N ASN A 121 -0.25 -10.58 19.85
CA ASN A 121 -0.32 -10.28 21.28
C ASN A 121 -0.91 -11.41 22.12
N VAL A 122 -1.87 -12.18 21.59
CA VAL A 122 -2.57 -13.22 22.36
C VAL A 122 -1.89 -14.59 22.24
N PHE A 123 -1.55 -15.02 21.02
CA PHE A 123 -1.16 -16.42 20.78
C PHE A 123 0.34 -16.63 20.54
N LYS A 124 1.12 -15.53 20.33
CA LYS A 124 2.50 -15.53 19.82
C LYS A 124 2.61 -16.22 18.45
N VAL A 125 3.31 -15.58 17.51
CA VAL A 125 3.44 -16.14 16.15
C VAL A 125 4.25 -17.44 16.18
N PRO A 126 3.68 -18.59 15.76
CA PRO A 126 4.35 -19.87 15.84
C PRO A 126 5.50 -19.96 14.82
N LYS A 127 6.57 -20.70 15.14
CA LYS A 127 7.79 -20.77 14.31
C LYS A 127 7.52 -21.27 12.89
N TRP A 128 6.52 -22.13 12.68
CA TRP A 128 6.15 -22.67 11.37
C TRP A 128 5.55 -21.62 10.43
N MET A 129 5.09 -20.47 10.94
CA MET A 129 4.54 -19.38 10.15
C MET A 129 5.61 -18.37 9.69
N LYS A 130 6.84 -18.47 10.21
CA LYS A 130 7.93 -17.57 9.81
C LYS A 130 8.35 -17.68 8.34
N PRO A 131 8.39 -18.87 7.68
CA PRO A 131 8.87 -18.99 6.30
C PRO A 131 8.14 -18.12 5.28
N ALA A 132 6.83 -17.90 5.46
CA ALA A 132 6.05 -17.04 4.57
C ALA A 132 5.81 -15.62 5.12
N ILE A 133 6.28 -15.26 6.32
CA ILE A 133 6.25 -13.85 6.79
C ILE A 133 7.46 -13.13 6.17
N GLN A 134 7.41 -12.93 4.86
CA GLN A 134 8.43 -12.21 4.09
C GLN A 134 7.91 -10.82 3.72
N SER A 135 7.67 -9.97 4.72
CA SER A 135 7.04 -8.65 4.52
C SER A 135 7.76 -7.83 3.45
N GLU A 136 9.10 -7.81 3.48
CA GLU A 136 9.90 -7.09 2.50
C GLU A 136 9.70 -7.62 1.07
N PHE A 137 9.60 -8.94 0.88
CA PHE A 137 9.34 -9.57 -0.42
C PHE A 137 7.97 -9.16 -0.99
N TYR A 138 6.90 -9.27 -0.19
CA TYR A 138 5.55 -8.89 -0.63
C TYR A 138 5.41 -7.38 -0.86
N ILE A 139 6.02 -6.57 0.00
CA ILE A 139 6.01 -5.10 -0.14
C ILE A 139 6.71 -4.70 -1.44
N LYS A 140 7.88 -5.26 -1.77
CA LYS A 140 8.59 -4.96 -3.03
C LYS A 140 7.75 -5.30 -4.25
N ILE A 141 7.18 -6.50 -4.30
CA ILE A 141 6.31 -6.90 -5.43
C ILE A 141 5.09 -5.99 -5.50
N GLY A 142 4.44 -5.74 -4.35
CA GLY A 142 3.25 -4.89 -4.26
C GLY A 142 3.49 -3.46 -4.72
N ILE A 143 4.61 -2.82 -4.35
CA ILE A 143 4.94 -1.47 -4.79
C ILE A 143 5.16 -1.40 -6.30
N ILE A 144 5.85 -2.39 -6.89
CA ILE A 144 6.11 -2.41 -8.33
C ILE A 144 4.80 -2.61 -9.11
N THR A 145 3.96 -3.56 -8.68
CA THR A 145 2.68 -3.81 -9.33
C THR A 145 1.72 -2.63 -9.15
N LEU A 146 1.62 -2.06 -7.95
CA LEU A 146 0.79 -0.89 -7.65
C LEU A 146 1.25 0.36 -8.42
N GLY A 147 2.55 0.63 -8.48
CA GLY A 147 3.09 1.76 -9.23
C GLY A 147 2.79 1.66 -10.73
N SER A 148 2.82 0.45 -11.29
CA SER A 148 2.55 0.23 -12.71
C SER A 148 1.08 0.38 -13.11
N THR A 149 0.12 0.11 -12.21
CA THR A 149 -1.31 0.18 -12.50
C THR A 149 -1.87 1.59 -12.36
N ILE A 150 -1.31 2.41 -11.47
CA ILE A 150 -1.80 3.77 -11.18
C ILE A 150 -1.47 4.75 -12.31
N LEU A 151 -0.36 4.57 -13.02
CA LEU A 151 0.25 5.66 -13.79
C LEU A 151 -0.52 6.08 -15.05
N PHE A 152 -1.18 5.18 -15.78
CA PHE A 152 -1.76 5.54 -17.08
C PHE A 152 -3.23 5.95 -17.00
N GLY A 153 -4.04 5.26 -16.20
CA GLY A 153 -5.48 5.52 -16.09
C GLY A 153 -5.81 6.76 -15.26
N GLU A 154 -5.08 7.00 -14.18
CA GLU A 154 -5.35 8.11 -13.27
C GLU A 154 -4.80 9.45 -13.80
N VAL A 155 -3.65 9.45 -14.49
CA VAL A 155 -3.10 10.65 -15.14
C VAL A 155 -4.07 11.25 -16.16
N MET A 156 -4.70 10.41 -16.99
CA MET A 156 -5.66 10.89 -18.00
C MET A 156 -6.93 11.46 -17.36
N LYS A 157 -7.36 10.93 -16.21
CA LYS A 157 -8.54 11.42 -15.48
C LYS A 157 -8.27 12.72 -14.71
N ALA A 158 -7.07 12.84 -14.14
CA ALA A 158 -6.63 13.98 -13.34
C ALA A 158 -6.47 15.27 -14.17
N GLY A 159 -5.93 15.13 -15.39
CA GLY A 159 -5.56 16.27 -16.22
C GLY A 159 -4.43 17.12 -15.61
N ALA A 160 -4.04 18.19 -16.31
CA ALA A 160 -2.93 19.04 -15.89
C ALA A 160 -3.22 19.80 -14.58
N TYR A 161 -4.45 20.29 -14.41
CA TYR A 161 -4.84 21.07 -13.23
C TYR A 161 -4.93 20.20 -11.96
N GLY A 162 -5.47 18.98 -12.06
CA GLY A 162 -5.51 18.03 -10.93
C GLY A 162 -4.10 17.63 -10.50
N LEU A 163 -3.19 17.41 -11.46
CA LEU A 163 -1.80 17.08 -11.15
C LEU A 163 -1.05 18.26 -10.49
N ALA A 164 -1.24 19.48 -10.98
CA ALA A 164 -0.65 20.67 -10.39
C ALA A 164 -1.14 20.90 -8.95
N GLN A 165 -2.45 20.76 -8.72
CA GLN A 165 -3.03 20.86 -7.38
C GLN A 165 -2.50 19.75 -6.46
N ALA A 166 -2.45 18.50 -6.92
CA ALA A 166 -1.93 17.39 -6.15
C ALA A 166 -0.46 17.61 -5.78
N LEU A 167 0.36 18.15 -6.70
CA LEU A 167 1.77 18.45 -6.43
C LEU A 167 1.92 19.48 -5.31
N VAL A 168 1.14 20.58 -5.37
CA VAL A 168 1.16 21.61 -4.33
C VAL A 168 0.75 21.03 -2.98
N VAL A 169 -0.36 20.28 -2.93
CA VAL A 169 -0.83 19.67 -1.68
C VAL A 169 0.18 18.68 -1.11
N VAL A 170 0.70 17.76 -1.93
CA VAL A 170 1.70 16.78 -1.49
C VAL A 170 2.93 17.49 -0.93
N LEU A 171 3.48 18.48 -1.64
CA LEU A 171 4.67 19.19 -1.18
C LEU A 171 4.43 19.95 0.13
N VAL A 172 3.31 20.68 0.24
CA VAL A 172 3.00 21.46 1.44
C VAL A 172 2.72 20.55 2.63
N VAL A 173 1.83 19.57 2.47
CA VAL A 173 1.42 18.67 3.54
C VAL A 173 2.58 17.77 3.98
N TRP A 174 3.37 17.25 3.04
CA TRP A 174 4.52 16.40 3.38
C TRP A 174 5.56 17.16 4.20
N ASN A 175 5.96 18.36 3.75
CA ASN A 175 6.96 19.16 4.46
C ASN A 175 6.43 19.60 5.83
N PHE A 176 5.17 20.01 5.92
CA PHE A 176 4.55 20.40 7.18
C PHE A 176 4.44 19.22 8.15
N ALA A 177 3.91 18.08 7.71
CA ALA A 177 3.76 16.89 8.52
C ALA A 177 5.13 16.37 9.01
N PHE A 178 6.13 16.34 8.12
CA PHE A 178 7.50 15.96 8.48
C PHE A 178 8.07 16.91 9.53
N TRP A 179 7.94 18.23 9.32
CA TRP A 179 8.39 19.24 10.28
C TRP A 179 7.71 19.08 11.65
N VAL A 180 6.39 18.90 11.70
CA VAL A 180 5.64 18.66 12.95
C VAL A 180 6.11 17.38 13.63
N ALA A 181 6.26 16.28 12.89
CA ALA A 181 6.74 15.01 13.44
C ALA A 181 8.15 15.13 14.05
N ARG A 182 9.05 15.83 13.36
CA ARG A 182 10.40 16.11 13.87
C ARG A 182 10.38 17.04 15.08
N LYS A 183 9.49 18.04 15.13
CA LYS A 183 9.32 18.91 16.29
C LYS A 183 8.84 18.12 17.52
N MET A 184 7.98 17.13 17.30
CA MET A 184 7.51 16.19 18.34
C MET A 184 8.51 15.08 18.66
N ARG A 185 9.73 15.13 18.12
CA ARG A 185 10.83 14.17 18.36
C ARG A 185 10.50 12.74 17.92
N VAL A 186 9.64 12.58 16.91
CA VAL A 186 9.43 11.31 16.23
C VAL A 186 10.69 10.97 15.42
N ASP A 187 11.10 9.70 15.41
CA ASP A 187 12.28 9.25 14.68
C ASP A 187 12.13 9.47 13.16
N ASP A 188 13.26 9.55 12.45
CA ASP A 188 13.26 9.95 11.03
C ASP A 188 12.51 8.94 10.15
N GLU A 189 12.57 7.64 10.45
CA GLU A 189 11.86 6.62 9.67
C GLU A 189 10.35 6.77 9.84
N MET A 190 9.87 6.83 11.08
CA MET A 190 8.44 6.96 11.37
C MET A 190 7.90 8.32 10.88
N ALA A 191 8.67 9.40 11.03
CA ALA A 191 8.30 10.72 10.53
C ALA A 191 8.15 10.73 9.00
N THR A 192 9.06 10.08 8.28
CA THR A 192 8.99 9.98 6.81
C THR A 192 7.80 9.13 6.37
N MET A 193 7.57 7.97 7.01
CA MET A 193 6.40 7.12 6.72
C MET A 193 5.08 7.85 7.00
N LEU A 194 4.99 8.58 8.11
CA LEU A 194 3.81 9.33 8.50
C LEU A 194 3.54 10.50 7.54
N ALA A 195 4.57 11.29 7.21
CA ALA A 195 4.46 12.41 6.28
C ALA A 195 4.03 11.94 4.88
N SER A 196 4.63 10.85 4.38
CA SER A 196 4.23 10.25 3.11
C SER A 196 2.81 9.69 3.13
N GLY A 197 2.39 9.08 4.26
CA GLY A 197 1.05 8.58 4.43
C GLY A 197 0.00 9.69 4.30
N VAL A 198 0.12 10.73 5.12
CA VAL A 198 -0.89 11.82 5.22
C VAL A 198 -0.93 12.74 4.00
N SER A 199 0.13 12.78 3.19
CA SER A 199 0.21 13.71 2.04
C SER A 199 -0.20 13.10 0.71
N ILE A 200 -0.20 11.77 0.56
CA ILE A 200 -0.37 11.10 -0.73
C ILE A 200 -1.61 10.20 -0.70
N CYS A 201 -1.48 8.96 -0.21
CA CYS A 201 -2.51 7.93 -0.33
C CYS A 201 -2.63 7.04 0.92
N GLY A 202 -2.20 7.57 2.07
CA GLY A 202 -2.29 6.89 3.34
C GLY A 202 -1.43 5.65 3.42
N VAL A 203 -2.10 4.50 3.48
CA VAL A 203 -1.50 3.20 3.76
C VAL A 203 -0.48 2.81 2.69
N SER A 204 -0.84 2.92 1.41
CA SER A 204 0.05 2.53 0.31
C SER A 204 1.32 3.38 0.30
N ALA A 205 1.21 4.69 0.57
CA ALA A 205 2.37 5.58 0.61
C ALA A 205 3.30 5.28 1.79
N ALA A 206 2.74 4.95 2.96
CA ALA A 206 3.51 4.50 4.11
C ALA A 206 4.26 3.19 3.81
N ILE A 207 3.59 2.21 3.19
CA ILE A 207 4.19 0.94 2.78
C ILE A 207 5.33 1.17 1.78
N ALA A 208 5.09 1.98 0.74
CA ALA A 208 6.09 2.29 -0.26
C ALA A 208 7.31 2.99 0.34
N THR A 209 7.08 3.99 1.18
CA THR A 209 8.12 4.72 1.88
C THR A 209 8.94 3.78 2.76
N CYS A 210 8.29 2.91 3.54
CA CYS A 210 8.97 1.92 4.38
C CYS A 210 9.87 0.98 3.56
N GLY A 211 9.39 0.50 2.41
CA GLY A 211 10.17 -0.36 1.52
C GLY A 211 11.41 0.34 0.95
N VAL A 212 11.27 1.63 0.59
CA VAL A 212 12.34 2.45 0.03
C VAL A 212 13.42 2.79 1.07
N ILE A 213 13.01 3.20 2.27
CA ILE A 213 13.95 3.58 3.35
C ILE A 213 14.45 2.38 4.17
N LYS A 214 13.97 1.17 3.86
CA LYS A 214 14.20 -0.07 4.63
C LYS A 214 13.82 0.09 6.11
N GLY A 215 12.68 0.73 6.36
CA GLY A 215 12.20 1.05 7.71
C GLY A 215 11.69 -0.17 8.49
N ASP A 216 11.51 0.01 9.79
CA ASP A 216 10.96 -1.04 10.67
C ASP A 216 9.47 -1.32 10.38
N ASN A 217 9.14 -2.59 10.11
CA ASN A 217 7.78 -3.08 9.92
C ASN A 217 6.84 -2.81 11.11
N LYS A 218 7.37 -2.73 12.34
CA LYS A 218 6.57 -2.38 13.53
C LYS A 218 6.10 -0.93 13.46
N LYS A 219 7.01 0.00 13.11
CA LYS A 219 6.68 1.43 12.92
C LYS A 219 5.68 1.59 11.78
N LEU A 220 5.87 0.88 10.67
CA LEU A 220 4.91 0.85 9.56
C LEU A 220 3.52 0.42 10.03
N SER A 221 3.41 -0.67 10.80
CA SER A 221 2.12 -1.13 11.34
C SER A 221 1.44 -0.06 12.21
N THR A 222 2.22 0.65 13.04
CA THR A 222 1.71 1.78 13.84
C THR A 222 1.19 2.93 12.96
N VAL A 223 1.95 3.32 11.93
CA VAL A 223 1.54 4.39 11.00
C VAL A 223 0.26 4.00 10.25
N ILE A 224 0.19 2.78 9.71
CA ILE A 224 -1.00 2.28 9.02
C ILE A 224 -2.22 2.30 9.95
N SER A 225 -2.05 1.84 11.19
CA SER A 225 -3.12 1.85 12.19
C SER A 225 -3.63 3.26 12.47
N LEU A 226 -2.72 4.22 12.65
CA LEU A 226 -3.06 5.61 12.93
C LEU A 226 -3.83 6.25 11.76
N VAL A 227 -3.34 6.07 10.53
CA VAL A 227 -3.99 6.56 9.31
C VAL A 227 -5.42 6.04 9.20
N LEU A 228 -5.62 4.74 9.44
CA LEU A 228 -6.93 4.12 9.32
C LEU A 228 -7.90 4.56 10.43
N VAL A 229 -7.41 4.68 11.67
CA VAL A 229 -8.22 5.15 12.81
C VAL A 229 -8.66 6.60 12.62
N ILE A 230 -7.82 7.46 12.02
CA ILE A 230 -8.15 8.86 11.74
C ILE A 230 -9.06 9.01 10.51
N ALA A 231 -8.94 8.12 9.52
CA ALA A 231 -9.75 8.19 8.30
C ALA A 231 -11.26 8.02 8.58
N ILE A 232 -11.64 7.17 9.54
CA ILE A 232 -13.05 6.90 9.88
C ILE A 232 -13.77 8.16 10.37
N PRO A 233 -13.33 8.88 11.41
CA PRO A 233 -13.99 10.10 11.85
C PRO A 233 -13.92 11.20 10.77
N MET A 234 -12.81 11.31 10.03
CA MET A 234 -12.71 12.29 8.92
C MET A 234 -13.75 12.05 7.84
N MET A 235 -14.09 10.79 7.55
CA MET A 235 -15.11 10.41 6.56
C MET A 235 -16.47 11.04 6.86
N TYR A 236 -16.85 11.16 8.13
CA TYR A 236 -18.12 11.77 8.54
C TYR A 236 -17.99 13.26 8.87
N LEU A 237 -16.88 13.65 9.48
CA LEU A 237 -16.66 15.01 9.98
C LEU A 237 -16.45 16.01 8.84
N LEU A 238 -15.72 15.65 7.78
CA LEU A 238 -15.43 16.56 6.69
C LEU A 238 -16.68 16.88 5.83
N PRO A 239 -17.53 15.92 5.42
CA PRO A 239 -18.81 16.23 4.77
C PRO A 239 -19.76 17.05 5.65
N TRP A 240 -19.77 16.79 6.96
CA TRP A 240 -20.58 17.57 7.88
C TRP A 240 -20.10 19.03 7.96
N LEU A 241 -18.78 19.22 8.08
CA LEU A 241 -18.16 20.54 8.16
C LEU A 241 -18.27 21.32 6.83
N SER A 242 -18.16 20.65 5.69
CA SER A 242 -18.33 21.29 4.37
C SER A 242 -19.76 21.79 4.16
N ASN A 243 -20.76 21.03 4.58
CA ASN A 243 -22.17 21.45 4.57
C ASN A 243 -22.40 22.63 5.52
N LEU A 244 -21.80 22.61 6.72
CA LEU A 244 -21.93 23.68 7.69
C LEU A 244 -21.38 25.02 7.18
N ILE A 245 -20.25 24.97 6.46
CA ILE A 245 -19.60 26.14 5.86
C ILE A 245 -20.30 26.57 4.54
N GLY A 246 -21.21 25.74 4.01
CA GLY A 246 -21.89 26.01 2.75
C GLY A 246 -20.96 25.95 1.54
N LEU A 247 -19.95 25.07 1.58
CA LEU A 247 -19.01 24.92 0.47
C LEU A 247 -19.71 24.38 -0.77
N ASN A 248 -19.34 24.94 -1.92
CA ASN A 248 -19.75 24.42 -3.21
C ASN A 248 -19.30 22.93 -3.35
N PRO A 249 -20.09 22.04 -4.00
CA PRO A 249 -19.82 20.61 -4.08
C PRO A 249 -18.44 20.24 -4.65
N GLN A 250 -17.96 20.98 -5.65
CA GLN A 250 -16.66 20.75 -6.26
C GLN A 250 -15.52 21.09 -5.29
N VAL A 251 -15.64 22.20 -4.55
CA VAL A 251 -14.64 22.60 -3.53
C VAL A 251 -14.64 21.63 -2.36
N ALA A 252 -15.83 21.24 -1.88
CA ALA A 252 -15.97 20.26 -0.83
C ALA A 252 -15.40 18.90 -1.25
N GLY A 253 -15.71 18.46 -2.47
CA GLY A 253 -15.14 17.25 -3.06
C GLY A 253 -13.61 17.31 -3.15
N ALA A 254 -13.03 18.42 -3.62
CA ALA A 254 -11.59 18.59 -3.67
C ALA A 254 -10.94 18.54 -2.27
N TRP A 255 -11.59 19.11 -1.26
CA TRP A 255 -11.12 19.06 0.12
C TRP A 255 -11.15 17.64 0.70
N LEU A 256 -12.26 16.91 0.49
CA LEU A 256 -12.36 15.49 0.85
C LEU A 256 -11.27 14.66 0.18
N GLY A 257 -11.14 14.80 -1.15
CA GLY A 257 -10.16 14.10 -1.98
C GLY A 257 -8.72 14.34 -1.53
N GLY A 258 -8.39 15.58 -1.14
CA GLY A 258 -7.04 15.95 -0.71
C GLY A 258 -6.69 15.56 0.72
N THR A 259 -7.68 15.25 1.56
CA THR A 259 -7.49 15.07 3.02
C THR A 259 -7.74 13.64 3.50
N ILE A 260 -8.73 12.94 2.94
CA ILE A 260 -9.05 11.58 3.39
C ILE A 260 -8.04 10.61 2.78
N ASP A 261 -7.36 9.86 3.64
CA ASP A 261 -6.20 9.04 3.28
C ASP A 261 -6.53 7.63 2.76
N THR A 262 -7.82 7.31 2.59
CA THR A 262 -8.25 6.03 2.00
C THR A 262 -9.25 6.26 0.87
N THR A 263 -9.08 5.52 -0.23
CA THR A 263 -9.94 5.64 -1.41
C THR A 263 -11.36 5.20 -1.08
N GLY A 264 -11.53 4.16 -0.24
CA GLY A 264 -12.84 3.72 0.22
C GLY A 264 -13.60 4.79 1.00
N ALA A 265 -12.94 5.42 1.99
CA ALA A 265 -13.59 6.44 2.81
C ALA A 265 -13.85 7.72 2.01
N VAL A 266 -12.95 8.13 1.10
CA VAL A 266 -13.17 9.33 0.30
C VAL A 266 -14.35 9.18 -0.66
N ALA A 267 -14.52 7.98 -1.24
CA ALA A 267 -15.65 7.69 -2.09
C ALA A 267 -16.97 7.74 -1.29
N ALA A 268 -17.00 7.12 -0.11
CA ALA A 268 -18.17 7.14 0.78
C ALA A 268 -18.52 8.57 1.24
N ALA A 269 -17.53 9.32 1.73
CA ALA A 269 -17.70 10.72 2.14
C ALA A 269 -18.18 11.61 0.99
N GLY A 270 -17.62 11.43 -0.21
CA GLY A 270 -18.01 12.15 -1.42
C GLY A 270 -19.47 11.92 -1.78
N THR A 271 -19.94 10.67 -1.71
CA THR A 271 -21.36 10.35 -2.00
C THR A 271 -22.34 10.98 -1.02
N MET A 272 -21.92 11.28 0.21
CA MET A 272 -22.75 11.99 1.20
C MET A 272 -23.00 13.46 0.81
N LEU A 273 -22.14 14.04 -0.04
CA LEU A 273 -22.27 15.41 -0.54
C LEU A 273 -22.85 15.50 -1.96
N GLY A 274 -23.21 14.36 -2.57
CA GLY A 274 -23.76 14.29 -3.91
C GLY A 274 -22.75 13.84 -4.98
N GLU A 275 -23.27 13.56 -6.17
CA GLU A 275 -22.51 12.92 -7.26
C GLU A 275 -21.34 13.76 -7.76
N GLU A 276 -21.52 15.08 -7.80
CA GLU A 276 -20.49 16.01 -8.25
C GLU A 276 -19.30 16.07 -7.29
N ALA A 277 -19.57 16.19 -5.98
CA ALA A 277 -18.53 16.16 -4.95
C ALA A 277 -17.78 14.81 -4.95
N ALA A 278 -18.49 13.69 -5.11
CA ALA A 278 -17.89 12.36 -5.22
C ALA A 278 -16.93 12.25 -6.42
N LYS A 279 -17.34 12.73 -7.59
CA LYS A 279 -16.49 12.74 -8.79
C LYS A 279 -15.22 13.56 -8.56
N THR A 280 -15.35 14.78 -8.04
CA THR A 280 -14.19 15.65 -7.78
C THR A 280 -13.26 15.05 -6.73
N ALA A 281 -13.81 14.49 -5.65
CA ALA A 281 -13.04 13.86 -4.58
C ALA A 281 -12.19 12.68 -5.09
N ILE A 282 -12.77 11.83 -5.92
CA ILE A 282 -12.06 10.70 -6.53
C ILE A 282 -10.95 11.20 -7.46
N ILE A 283 -11.23 12.21 -8.31
CA ILE A 283 -10.23 12.78 -9.23
C ILE A 283 -9.05 13.37 -8.46
N VAL A 284 -9.31 14.17 -7.43
CA VAL A 284 -8.24 14.77 -6.60
C VAL A 284 -7.42 13.69 -5.90
N LYS A 285 -8.10 12.69 -5.29
CA LYS A 285 -7.39 11.62 -4.61
C LYS A 285 -6.53 10.79 -5.56
N SER A 286 -7.05 10.48 -6.75
CA SER A 286 -6.29 9.71 -7.72
C SER A 286 -5.13 10.51 -8.34
N SER A 287 -5.28 11.83 -8.47
CA SER A 287 -4.17 12.74 -8.82
C SER A 287 -3.01 12.65 -7.83
N GLN A 288 -3.28 12.52 -6.53
CA GLN A 288 -2.25 12.29 -5.51
C GLN A 288 -1.60 10.91 -5.67
N ASN A 289 -2.39 9.87 -5.97
CA ASN A 289 -1.88 8.52 -6.17
C ASN A 289 -0.84 8.45 -7.31
N VAL A 290 -1.03 9.23 -8.38
CA VAL A 290 -0.06 9.32 -9.50
C VAL A 290 1.32 9.76 -9.04
N LEU A 291 1.38 10.70 -8.09
CA LEU A 291 2.64 11.26 -7.60
C LEU A 291 3.44 10.28 -6.74
N MET A 292 2.85 9.16 -6.35
CA MET A 292 3.48 8.16 -5.49
C MET A 292 4.80 7.63 -6.08
N GLY A 293 4.85 7.35 -7.39
CA GLY A 293 6.07 6.84 -8.03
C GLY A 293 7.22 7.84 -7.98
N ILE A 294 6.93 9.11 -8.27
CA ILE A 294 7.91 10.21 -8.21
C ILE A 294 8.34 10.46 -6.75
N ALA A 295 7.39 10.50 -5.82
CA ALA A 295 7.65 10.70 -4.40
C ALA A 295 8.54 9.58 -3.84
N ALA A 296 8.24 8.32 -4.13
CA ALA A 296 9.06 7.17 -3.71
C ALA A 296 10.49 7.27 -4.25
N PHE A 297 10.67 7.68 -5.51
CA PHE A 297 11.99 7.88 -6.12
C PHE A 297 12.77 9.02 -5.44
N LEU A 298 12.13 10.16 -5.18
CA LEU A 298 12.76 11.29 -4.50
C LEU A 298 13.17 10.94 -3.06
N ILE A 299 12.30 10.24 -2.32
CA ILE A 299 12.60 9.74 -0.98
C ILE A 299 13.78 8.76 -1.03
N ALA A 300 13.82 7.86 -2.02
CA ALA A 300 14.92 6.91 -2.20
C ALA A 300 16.26 7.63 -2.41
N LEU A 301 16.27 8.65 -3.27
CA LEU A 301 17.45 9.47 -3.51
C LEU A 301 17.91 10.17 -2.24
N TYR A 302 16.99 10.88 -1.57
CA TYR A 302 17.30 11.60 -0.32
C TYR A 302 17.90 10.68 0.74
N TRP A 303 17.31 9.49 0.93
CA TRP A 303 17.77 8.52 1.92
C TRP A 303 19.14 7.91 1.57
N THR A 304 19.39 7.68 0.27
CA THR A 304 20.68 7.17 -0.21
C THR A 304 21.80 8.19 -0.02
N TYR A 305 21.51 9.48 -0.21
CA TYR A 305 22.49 10.55 0.03
C TYR A 305 22.80 10.73 1.52
N ARG A 306 21.78 10.70 2.40
CA ARG A 306 22.01 10.75 3.86
C ARG A 306 22.69 9.51 4.42
N GLY A 307 22.40 8.33 3.87
CA GLY A 307 22.99 7.06 4.30
C GLY A 307 24.52 6.99 4.14
N LYS A 308 25.13 7.86 3.32
CA LYS A 308 26.59 7.99 3.21
C LYS A 308 27.24 8.76 4.37
N GLU A 309 26.51 9.62 5.07
CA GLU A 309 27.06 10.39 6.20
C GLU A 309 27.02 9.62 7.54
N GLY A 310 26.30 8.49 7.60
CA GLY A 310 26.10 7.69 8.83
C GLY A 310 26.97 6.43 8.94
N GLN A 311 27.82 6.12 7.95
CA GLN A 311 28.75 4.98 7.98
C GLN A 311 30.23 5.40 8.15
N GLU A 312 30.50 6.71 8.24
CA GLU A 312 31.83 7.26 8.57
C GLU A 312 31.79 7.96 9.94
N LYS A 313 31.38 7.25 11.00
CA LYS A 313 31.79 7.54 12.39
C LYS A 313 31.87 6.26 13.20
#